data_AF-A0A6V7TYM4-F1
#
_entry.id   AF-A0A6V7TYM4-F1
#
_cell.length_a   1.000
_cell.length_b   1.000
_cell.length_c   1.000
_cell.angle_alpha   90.00
_cell.angle_beta   90.00
_cell.angle_gamma   90.00
#
_symmetry.space_group_name_H-M   'P 1'
#
loop_
_entity.id
_entity.type
_entity.pdbx_description
1 polymer ?
#
loop_
_entity_poly.entity_id
_entity_poly.type
_entity_poly.pdbx_seq_one_letter_code
_entity_poly.pdbx_strand_id
1 'polypeptide(L)'
;MAGLLASVAGEIKLNNGTPTSQVADDIEQAWFLAHSMVENFIMKGFISHSKYSQSEASKQKHDEACLEILKKNLKEAQRRVDENEQLINIVLDQIHFRWL
;
A
#
# COMPACT_ATOMS: atom_id res chain seq x y z
N MET A 1 -2.61 6.80 -2.09
CA MET A 1 -1.74 5.74 -1.55
C MET A 1 -1.83 5.59 -0.03
N ALA A 2 -1.61 6.66 0.76
CA ALA A 2 -1.59 6.54 2.23
C ALA A 2 -2.91 6.01 2.86
N GLY A 3 -4.08 6.40 2.32
CA GLY A 3 -5.38 5.87 2.77
C GLY A 3 -5.61 4.39 2.42
N LEU A 4 -5.24 3.98 1.20
CA LEU A 4 -5.40 2.59 0.72
C LEU A 4 -4.57 1.61 1.58
N LEU A 5 -3.30 1.95 1.83
CA LEU A 5 -2.43 1.09 2.64
C LEU A 5 -2.77 1.15 4.13
N ALA A 6 -3.43 2.21 4.60
CA ALA A 6 -3.98 2.26 5.96
C ALA A 6 -5.19 1.32 6.12
N SER A 7 -6.06 1.23 5.10
CA SER A 7 -7.15 0.24 5.04
C SER A 7 -6.60 -1.18 5.12
N VAL A 8 -5.63 -1.52 4.26
CA VAL A 8 -4.91 -2.82 4.28
C VAL A 8 -4.26 -3.09 5.64
N ALA A 9 -3.53 -2.12 6.21
CA ALA A 9 -2.85 -2.29 7.49
C ALA A 9 -3.83 -2.49 8.65
N GLY A 10 -4.94 -1.74 8.66
CA GLY A 10 -6.02 -1.90 9.63
C GLY A 10 -6.64 -3.28 9.55
N GLU A 11 -6.91 -3.76 8.33
CA GLU A 11 -7.51 -5.08 8.13
C GLU A 11 -6.57 -6.21 8.55
N ILE A 12 -5.27 -6.13 8.23
CA ILE A 12 -4.25 -7.08 8.70
C ILE A 12 -4.22 -7.10 10.23
N LYS A 13 -4.26 -5.93 10.88
CA LYS A 13 -4.24 -5.84 12.35
C LYS A 13 -5.49 -6.47 12.97
N LEU A 14 -6.67 -6.16 12.43
CA LEU A 14 -7.96 -6.66 12.95
C LEU A 14 -8.18 -8.15 12.65
N ASN A 15 -7.61 -8.69 11.56
CA ASN A 15 -7.76 -10.08 11.14
C ASN A 15 -6.50 -10.93 11.39
N ASN A 16 -5.81 -10.71 12.52
CA ASN A 16 -4.69 -11.56 12.99
C ASN A 16 -3.57 -11.78 11.96
N GLY A 17 -3.22 -10.73 11.22
CA GLY A 17 -2.13 -10.76 10.25
C GLY A 17 -2.54 -11.18 8.84
N THR A 18 -3.80 -11.55 8.61
CA THR A 18 -4.28 -12.02 7.30
C THR A 18 -5.24 -11.01 6.69
N PRO A 19 -4.88 -10.32 5.59
CA PRO A 19 -5.83 -9.48 4.87
C PRO A 19 -6.90 -10.37 4.21
N THR A 20 -8.15 -9.91 4.20
CA THR A 20 -9.25 -10.58 3.50
C THR A 20 -9.39 -10.03 2.07
N SER A 21 -10.35 -10.54 1.31
CA SER A 21 -10.66 -10.04 -0.03
C SER A 21 -11.22 -8.62 -0.03
N GLN A 22 -11.60 -8.05 1.12
CA GLN A 22 -12.18 -6.71 1.20
C GLN A 22 -11.20 -5.59 0.83
N VAL A 23 -9.90 -5.81 1.05
CA VAL A 23 -8.84 -4.87 0.66
C VAL A 23 -8.21 -5.17 -0.71
N ALA A 24 -8.76 -6.10 -1.50
CA ALA A 24 -8.20 -6.47 -2.80
C ALA A 24 -8.12 -5.25 -3.75
N ASP A 25 -9.20 -4.46 -3.83
CA ASP A 25 -9.26 -3.26 -4.66
C ASP A 25 -8.27 -2.18 -4.17
N ASP A 26 -8.09 -2.06 -2.85
CA ASP A 26 -7.13 -1.13 -2.25
C ASP A 26 -5.68 -1.52 -2.58
N ILE A 27 -5.38 -2.82 -2.61
CA ILE A 27 -4.08 -3.36 -2.98
C ILE A 27 -3.81 -3.11 -4.47
N GLU A 28 -4.79 -3.36 -5.35
CA GLU A 28 -4.66 -3.13 -6.79
C GLU A 28 -4.43 -1.65 -7.10
N GLN A 29 -5.18 -0.76 -6.47
CA GLN A 29 -5.00 0.69 -6.64
C GLN A 29 -3.65 1.16 -6.08
N ALA A 30 -3.19 0.62 -4.95
CA ALA A 30 -1.87 0.94 -4.43
C ALA A 30 -0.76 0.47 -5.40
N TRP A 31 -0.90 -0.71 -6.00
CA TRP A 31 0.01 -1.22 -7.02
C TRP A 31 0.08 -0.30 -8.24
N PHE A 32 -1.07 0.10 -8.78
CA PHE A 32 -1.15 1.03 -9.91
C PHE A 32 -0.46 2.38 -9.61
N LEU A 33 -0.67 2.92 -8.41
CA LEU A 33 -0.02 4.15 -7.97
C LEU A 33 1.50 3.99 -7.83
N ALA A 34 1.97 2.85 -7.32
CA ALA A 34 3.40 2.56 -7.23
C ALA A 34 4.06 2.52 -8.62
N HIS A 35 3.41 1.86 -9.59
CA HIS A 35 3.83 1.88 -10.99
C HIS A 35 3.94 3.29 -11.53
N SER A 36 2.87 4.09 -11.39
CA SER A 36 2.84 5.48 -11.84
C SER A 36 3.96 6.32 -11.22
N MET A 37 4.32 6.07 -9.96
CA MET A 37 5.43 6.76 -9.31
C MET A 37 6.77 6.38 -9.92
N VAL A 38 7.04 5.08 -10.09
CA VAL A 38 8.29 4.57 -10.68
C VAL A 38 8.46 5.11 -12.11
N GLU A 39 7.43 5.03 -12.94
CA GLU A 39 7.42 5.59 -14.30
C GLU A 39 7.72 7.09 -14.31
N ASN A 40 7.11 7.86 -13.42
CA ASN A 40 7.40 9.29 -13.28
C ASN A 40 8.85 9.57 -12.85
N PHE A 41 9.45 8.75 -11.99
CA PHE A 41 10.87 8.87 -11.61
C PHE A 41 11.79 8.62 -12.81
N ILE A 42 11.44 7.65 -13.66
CA ILE A 42 12.18 7.32 -14.87
C ILE A 42 12.06 8.45 -15.90
N MET A 43 10.85 8.99 -16.10
CA MET A 43 10.60 10.12 -17.00
C MET A 43 11.32 11.40 -16.58
N LYS A 44 11.48 11.64 -15.28
CA LYS A 44 12.24 12.78 -14.75
C LYS A 44 13.76 12.61 -14.85
N GLY A 45 14.25 11.53 -15.46
CA GLY A 45 15.68 11.32 -15.72
C GLY A 45 16.50 10.85 -14.52
N PHE A 46 15.86 10.51 -13.40
CA PHE A 46 16.54 9.87 -12.28
C PHE A 46 16.98 8.42 -12.61
N ILE A 47 16.38 7.83 -13.64
CA ILE A 47 16.72 6.52 -14.19
C ILE A 47 16.75 6.65 -15.72
N SER A 48 17.85 6.24 -16.36
CA SER A 48 17.99 6.34 -17.82
C SER A 48 16.93 5.52 -18.56
N HIS A 49 16.14 6.18 -19.42
CA HIS A 49 15.21 5.54 -20.37
C HIS A 49 15.90 4.50 -21.27
N SER A 50 17.19 4.64 -21.56
CA SER A 50 17.92 3.70 -22.42
C SER A 50 18.12 2.31 -21.81
N LYS A 51 17.93 2.15 -20.49
CA LYS A 51 17.90 0.84 -19.81
C LYS A 51 16.49 0.26 -19.65
N TYR A 52 15.44 1.03 -19.98
CA TYR A 52 14.07 0.57 -20.11
C TYR A 52 13.84 -0.03 -21.51
N SER A 53 14.68 -1.01 -21.87
CA SER A 53 14.32 -1.92 -22.95
C SER A 53 13.18 -2.81 -22.46
N GLN A 54 12.32 -3.29 -23.35
CA GLN A 54 11.27 -4.27 -23.02
C GLN A 54 11.81 -5.64 -22.55
N SER A 55 13.10 -5.74 -22.22
CA SER A 55 13.68 -6.94 -21.65
C SER A 55 13.02 -7.29 -20.33
N GLU A 56 12.85 -8.59 -20.09
CA GLU A 56 12.28 -9.13 -18.85
C GLU A 56 13.02 -8.62 -17.61
N ALA A 57 14.34 -8.45 -17.71
CA ALA A 57 15.18 -7.94 -16.62
C ALA A 57 14.86 -6.47 -16.24
N SER A 58 14.41 -5.66 -17.20
CA SER A 58 14.02 -4.27 -16.92
C SER A 58 12.64 -4.20 -16.29
N LYS A 59 11.70 -5.06 -16.70
CA LYS A 59 10.38 -5.20 -16.06
C LYS A 59 10.51 -5.70 -14.62
N GLN A 60 11.35 -6.71 -14.40
CA GLN A 60 11.61 -7.21 -13.05
C GLN A 60 12.14 -6.12 -12.11
N LYS A 61 13.08 -5.28 -12.58
CA LYS A 61 13.58 -4.14 -11.80
C LYS A 61 12.52 -3.07 -11.56
N HIS A 62 11.61 -2.87 -12.50
CA HIS A 62 10.46 -1.98 -12.33
C HIS A 62 9.56 -2.48 -11.18
N ASP A 63 9.21 -3.76 -11.21
CA ASP A 63 8.33 -4.38 -10.24
C ASP A 63 8.99 -4.42 -8.84
N GLU A 64 10.29 -4.70 -8.77
CA GLU A 64 11.08 -4.60 -7.52
C GLU A 64 11.01 -3.18 -6.93
N ALA A 65 11.16 -2.14 -7.76
CA ALA A 65 11.05 -0.76 -7.29
C ALA A 65 9.64 -0.43 -6.78
N CYS A 66 8.60 -0.92 -7.46
CA CYS A 66 7.22 -0.77 -7.02
C CYS A 66 6.99 -1.45 -5.66
N LEU A 67 7.48 -2.68 -5.51
CA LEU A 67 7.40 -3.45 -4.27
C LEU A 67 8.09 -2.72 -3.11
N GLU A 68 9.26 -2.14 -3.32
CA GLU A 68 9.96 -1.40 -2.26
C GLU A 68 9.20 -0.14 -1.83
N ILE A 69 8.59 0.58 -2.77
CA ILE A 69 7.70 1.71 -2.45
C ILE A 69 6.51 1.23 -1.62
N LEU A 70 5.84 0.15 -2.03
CA LEU A 70 4.68 -0.39 -1.33
C LEU A 70 5.03 -0.88 0.07
N LYS A 71 6.11 -1.66 0.23
CA LYS A 71 6.58 -2.13 1.55
C LYS A 71 6.85 -0.98 2.50
N LYS A 72 7.56 0.06 2.03
CA LYS A 72 7.86 1.24 2.85
C LYS A 72 6.59 1.94 3.31
N ASN A 73 5.63 2.16 2.41
CA ASN A 73 4.38 2.84 2.75
C ASN A 73 3.46 1.97 3.61
N LEU A 74 3.43 0.65 3.40
CA LEU A 74 2.65 -0.28 4.22
C LEU A 74 3.20 -0.33 5.64
N LYS A 75 4.51 -0.37 5.82
CA LYS A 75 5.14 -0.33 7.15
C LYS A 75 4.82 0.96 7.90
N GLU A 76 4.83 2.09 7.21
CA GLU A 76 4.43 3.38 7.79
C GLU A 76 2.93 3.41 8.12
N ALA A 77 2.08 2.83 7.29
CA ALA A 77 0.65 2.70 7.56
C ALA A 77 0.38 1.82 8.79
N GLN A 78 1.06 0.68 8.91
CA GLN A 78 1.00 -0.20 10.09
C GLN A 78 1.41 0.55 11.36
N ARG A 79 2.53 1.28 11.33
CA ARG A 79 2.97 2.10 12.47
C ARG A 79 1.88 3.08 12.92
N ARG A 80 1.21 3.75 11.97
CA ARG A 80 0.13 4.70 12.28
C ARG A 80 -1.11 4.01 12.84
N VAL A 81 -1.45 2.82 12.33
CA VAL A 81 -2.55 2.01 12.86
C VAL A 81 -2.25 1.62 14.30
N ASP A 82 -1.04 1.14 14.59
CA ASP A 82 -0.62 0.79 15.95
C ASP A 82 -0.65 2.01 16.88
N GLU A 83 -0.15 3.17 16.44
CA GLU A 83 -0.16 4.41 17.22
C GLU A 83 -1.56 4.93 17.54
N ASN A 84 -2.56 4.57 16.73
CA ASN A 84 -3.94 5.02 16.88
C ASN A 84 -4.90 3.88 17.27
N GLU A 85 -4.37 2.71 17.68
CA GLU A 85 -5.16 1.49 17.93
C GLU A 85 -6.30 1.74 18.93
N GLN A 86 -6.03 2.44 20.03
CA GLN A 86 -7.05 2.76 21.03
C GLN A 86 -8.18 3.61 20.44
N LEU A 87 -7.85 4.62 19.65
CA LEU A 87 -8.84 5.49 19.02
C LEU A 87 -9.67 4.73 17.98
N ILE A 88 -9.02 3.87 17.19
CA ILE A 88 -9.69 3.00 16.22
C ILE A 88 -10.72 2.10 16.92
N ASN A 89 -10.33 1.43 18.01
CA ASN A 89 -11.22 0.55 18.77
C ASN A 89 -12.42 1.33 19.36
N ILE A 90 -12.19 2.51 19.94
CA ILE A 90 -13.28 3.36 20.46
C ILE A 90 -14.28 3.72 19.36
N VAL A 91 -13.80 4.08 18.16
CA VAL A 91 -14.67 4.43 17.03
C VAL A 91 -15.44 3.21 16.53
N LEU A 92 -14.79 2.05 16.42
CA LEU A 92 -15.45 0.80 16.01
C LEU A 92 -16.55 0.40 16.99
N ASP A 93 -16.31 0.49 18.29
CA ASP A 93 -17.30 0.22 19.32
C ASP A 93 -18.51 1.16 19.20
N GLN A 94 -18.28 2.46 19.02
CA GLN A 94 -19.37 3.43 18.86
C GLN A 94 -20.21 3.19 17.59
N ILE A 95 -19.58 2.75 16.50
CA ILE A 95 -20.29 2.37 15.29
C ILE A 95 -21.11 1.11 15.56
N HIS A 96 -20.53 0.08 16.17
CA HIS A 96 -21.22 -1.19 16.45
C HIS A 96 -22.47 -0.97 17.34
N PHE A 97 -22.35 -0.18 18.40
CA PHE A 97 -23.47 0.18 19.28
C PHE A 97 -24.60 0.96 18.58
N ARG A 98 -24.32 1.63 17.47
CA ARG A 98 -25.34 2.39 16.71
C ARG A 98 -26.24 1.52 15.83
N TRP A 99 -25.85 0.29 15.56
CA TRP A 99 -26.58 -0.66 14.70
C TRP A 99 -27.25 -1.79 15.49
N LEU A 100 -27.20 -1.74 16.83
CA LEU A 100 -27.95 -2.59 17.77
C LEU A 100 -29.17 -1.84 18.32
#